data_AF-A0A849T3C4-F1
#
_entry.id   AF-A0A849T3C4-F1
#
_cell.length_a   1.000
_cell.length_b   1.000
_cell.length_c   1.000
_cell.angle_alpha   90.00
_cell.angle_beta   90.00
_cell.angle_gamma   90.00
#
_symmetry.space_group_name_H-M   'P 1'
#
loop_
_entity.id
_entity.type
_entity.pdbx_description
1 polymer ?
#
loop_
_entity_poly.entity_id
_entity_poly.type
_entity_poly.pdbx_seq_one_letter_code
_entity_poly.pdbx_strand_id
1 'polypeptide(L)'
;MKHKNFATRVGLVALGALTMLGAAASASANDEIVKRSQDHNYWAGPGQNLALHRHSQLKDINTGTVKNLQMIWSQSSGTLRGHEGQPVVVEHAGKPMMYMVSGWPNIVQALDLSDPDHPKQLWNYTKMTDRDESAVPRACCDTINRGLNYADGKVVFHTLDGFLIALDASTGKEIWVTKHAFPDKGETHSGPAMIAEGLVVAGFGGDEFAARGRTVAYDLKTGKEVWKCHSNGTDADICMDKDTNKANPHYGIAGTNIGTASYPGDEYKIGGGAPWAWFSYDPKLRLMYAGTGNPGHWSPAYRCGLKGKELTHENCNKVDPKTNQGPYDNKWSMTIMARNIDTGKLVWAYQKTPFDQWDYDGVNENILVDNLAIDGKKINALVNFDRNGFAYVLNRENGDLLRANKYVTVNWATHVDLKTGRPQKVKEHSPFNREVNTQACPSAMGGKDQQPAAVDPKEPNMFYLPTNNWCMEDEPQERTHTQQGTVYVFANVYMYPEKPGVSGKFKKFDVVAGKTIWEIPDPYPNWGGALVTDGGLAFYGSLGGDFRAVDRKSGKVLWSRKLASGIIGNPITYKIKGKQYVSVWTGIGGWIGLPVTAGLDFEDKYGAIGATAMAKATGLDKIPQGGTLFTFRLD
;
A
#
# COMPACT_ATOMS: atom_id res chain seq x y z
N MET A 1 -63.15 36.86 50.70
CA MET A 1 -64.26 35.90 50.63
C MET A 1 -63.69 34.50 50.47
N LYS A 2 -64.01 33.60 51.42
CA LYS A 2 -64.12 32.12 51.37
C LYS A 2 -63.01 31.31 50.66
N HIS A 3 -62.35 30.27 51.19
CA HIS A 3 -62.46 29.50 52.44
C HIS A 3 -61.21 28.57 52.57
N LYS A 4 -60.71 28.35 53.81
CA LYS A 4 -60.25 27.08 54.45
C LYS A 4 -59.16 26.22 53.74
N ASN A 5 -58.19 25.56 54.37
CA ASN A 5 -57.85 25.20 55.77
C ASN A 5 -56.44 24.52 55.78
N PHE A 6 -55.73 24.58 56.93
CA PHE A 6 -54.92 23.53 57.64
C PHE A 6 -54.18 22.43 56.82
N ALA A 7 -52.97 21.93 57.11
CA ALA A 7 -52.22 21.78 58.36
C ALA A 7 -50.78 21.24 58.12
N THR A 8 -49.90 21.49 59.09
CA THR A 8 -48.91 20.59 59.74
C THR A 8 -47.79 19.88 58.96
N ARG A 9 -46.57 20.11 59.47
CA ARG A 9 -45.29 19.46 59.19
C ARG A 9 -45.23 18.00 59.70
N VAL A 10 -44.65 17.11 58.89
CA VAL A 10 -43.95 15.89 59.33
C VAL A 10 -42.71 15.73 58.44
N GLY A 11 -41.54 15.58 59.07
CA GLY A 11 -40.29 15.28 58.37
C GLY A 11 -40.10 13.78 58.19
N LEU A 12 -39.39 13.38 57.13
CA LEU A 12 -38.74 12.08 57.06
C LEU A 12 -37.45 12.14 56.23
N VAL A 13 -36.49 11.41 56.78
CA VAL A 13 -35.07 11.26 56.44
C VAL A 13 -34.88 10.66 55.04
N ALA A 14 -33.98 11.25 54.23
CA ALA A 14 -33.50 10.65 52.99
C ALA A 14 -32.06 10.14 53.20
N LEU A 15 -31.87 8.82 53.21
CA LEU A 15 -30.58 8.16 53.11
C LEU A 15 -30.00 8.40 51.70
N GLY A 16 -28.84 9.05 51.63
CA GLY A 16 -28.08 9.18 50.39
C GLY A 16 -27.29 7.91 50.10
N ALA A 17 -27.65 7.20 49.03
CA ALA A 17 -26.80 6.18 48.43
C ALA A 17 -25.83 6.86 47.45
N LEU A 18 -24.54 6.85 47.77
CA LEU A 18 -23.47 7.23 46.87
C LEU A 18 -23.26 6.10 45.84
N THR A 19 -23.73 6.29 44.61
CA THR A 19 -23.32 5.48 43.46
C THR A 19 -21.95 5.95 42.98
N MET A 20 -20.91 5.16 43.25
CA MET A 20 -19.63 5.27 42.54
C MET A 20 -19.83 4.84 41.08
N LEU A 21 -20.08 5.80 40.19
CA LEU A 21 -19.87 5.62 38.76
C LEU A 21 -18.36 5.61 38.50
N GLY A 22 -17.80 4.41 38.40
CA GLY A 22 -16.48 4.22 37.82
C GLY A 22 -16.51 4.70 36.36
N ALA A 23 -15.84 5.81 36.07
CA ALA A 23 -15.55 6.22 34.72
C ALA A 23 -14.57 5.18 34.12
N ALA A 24 -15.11 4.19 33.40
CA ALA A 24 -14.29 3.39 32.51
C ALA A 24 -13.77 4.33 31.42
N ALA A 25 -12.49 4.71 31.52
CA ALA A 25 -11.80 5.43 30.46
C ALA A 25 -11.95 4.59 29.18
N SER A 26 -12.70 5.12 28.22
CA SER A 26 -12.81 4.50 26.90
C SER A 26 -11.42 4.59 26.26
N ALA A 27 -10.71 3.46 26.21
CA ALA A 27 -9.47 3.36 25.46
C ALA A 27 -9.75 3.82 24.02
N SER A 28 -8.89 4.66 23.47
CA SER A 28 -9.03 5.07 22.07
C SER A 28 -8.83 3.87 21.15
N ALA A 29 -9.40 3.87 19.94
CA ALA A 29 -9.15 2.78 18.99
C ALA A 29 -7.65 2.65 18.62
N ASN A 30 -6.84 3.71 18.82
CA ASN A 30 -5.38 3.62 18.70
C ASN A 30 -4.76 2.81 19.83
N ASP A 31 -5.17 3.02 21.08
CA ASP A 31 -4.69 2.23 22.22
C ASP A 31 -4.95 0.75 21.98
N GLU A 32 -6.09 0.41 21.37
CA GLU A 32 -6.41 -0.96 21.00
C GLU A 32 -5.43 -1.51 19.94
N ILE A 33 -5.23 -0.81 18.81
CA ILE A 33 -4.36 -1.31 17.73
C ILE A 33 -2.90 -1.38 18.19
N VAL A 34 -2.42 -0.35 18.90
CA VAL A 34 -1.08 -0.33 19.50
C VAL A 34 -0.92 -1.48 20.48
N LYS A 35 -1.85 -1.65 21.42
CA LYS A 35 -1.84 -2.76 22.38
C LYS A 35 -1.89 -4.12 21.70
N ARG A 36 -2.75 -4.32 20.69
CA ARG A 36 -2.81 -5.57 19.92
C ARG A 36 -1.53 -5.85 19.16
N SER A 37 -0.89 -4.82 18.61
CA SER A 37 0.39 -4.97 17.90
C SER A 37 1.56 -5.36 18.83
N GLN A 38 1.40 -5.16 20.14
CA GLN A 38 2.33 -5.62 21.17
C GLN A 38 2.11 -7.08 21.56
N ASP A 39 0.94 -7.67 21.28
CA ASP A 39 0.74 -9.11 21.47
C ASP A 39 1.29 -9.87 20.27
N HIS A 40 2.48 -10.44 20.46
CA HIS A 40 3.20 -11.17 19.43
C HIS A 40 2.54 -12.49 19.02
N ASN A 41 1.50 -12.94 19.72
CA ASN A 41 0.73 -14.10 19.34
C ASN A 41 -0.23 -13.82 18.17
N TYR A 42 -0.53 -12.56 17.88
CA TYR A 42 -1.53 -12.15 16.91
C TYR A 42 -0.94 -11.37 15.74
N TRP A 43 -1.74 -11.21 14.67
CA TRP A 43 -1.40 -10.40 13.52
C TRP A 43 -2.40 -9.26 13.40
N ALA A 44 -2.08 -8.14 14.07
CA ALA A 44 -3.04 -7.11 14.42
C ALA A 44 -3.56 -6.26 13.26
N GLY A 45 -2.92 -6.30 12.08
CA GLY A 45 -3.33 -5.52 10.91
C GLY A 45 -2.45 -5.77 9.69
N PRO A 46 -2.73 -5.12 8.55
CA PRO A 46 -2.09 -5.40 7.28
C PRO A 46 -0.56 -5.48 7.30
N GLY A 47 0.12 -4.51 7.93
CA GLY A 47 1.58 -4.46 8.05
C GLY A 47 2.16 -5.06 9.34
N GLN A 48 1.42 -5.94 10.03
CA GLN A 48 1.65 -6.38 11.42
C GLN A 48 1.38 -5.30 12.47
N ASN A 49 1.92 -4.09 12.26
CA ASN A 49 1.74 -2.93 13.10
C ASN A 49 1.56 -1.67 12.24
N LEU A 50 1.28 -0.53 12.88
CA LEU A 50 1.10 0.77 12.19
C LEU A 50 2.40 1.33 11.59
N ALA A 51 3.57 0.81 11.96
CA ALA A 51 4.86 1.14 11.37
C ALA A 51 5.21 0.26 10.15
N LEU A 52 4.35 -0.70 9.81
CA LEU A 52 4.48 -1.64 8.68
C LEU A 52 5.75 -2.51 8.71
N HIS A 53 6.23 -2.92 9.89
CA HIS A 53 7.47 -3.71 9.98
C HIS A 53 7.36 -5.09 9.34
N ARG A 54 6.18 -5.69 9.33
CA ARG A 54 5.96 -7.08 8.92
C ARG A 54 6.93 -8.07 9.60
N HIS A 55 7.22 -7.81 10.87
CA HIS A 55 8.11 -8.58 11.71
C HIS A 55 7.35 -9.25 12.85
N SER A 56 7.69 -10.50 13.14
CA SER A 56 7.15 -11.23 14.29
C SER A 56 8.26 -11.69 15.25
N GLN A 57 8.00 -11.56 16.54
CA GLN A 57 8.91 -12.08 17.58
C GLN A 57 8.77 -13.60 17.81
N LEU A 58 7.84 -14.26 17.11
CA LEU A 58 7.65 -15.70 17.23
C LEU A 58 8.84 -16.46 16.62
N LYS A 59 9.30 -17.50 17.32
CA LYS A 59 10.55 -18.22 17.02
C LYS A 59 10.49 -19.73 17.19
N ASP A 60 9.29 -20.28 17.37
CA ASP A 60 9.10 -21.74 17.46
C ASP A 60 9.49 -22.38 16.11
N ILE A 61 9.11 -21.72 15.01
CA ILE A 61 9.62 -21.96 13.67
C ILE A 61 10.91 -21.15 13.49
N ASN A 62 12.04 -21.85 13.36
CA ASN A 62 13.37 -21.27 13.24
C ASN A 62 14.23 -22.03 12.24
N THR A 63 15.46 -21.55 11.99
CA THR A 63 16.39 -22.14 11.02
C THR A 63 16.69 -23.63 11.24
N GLY A 64 16.57 -24.14 12.48
CA GLY A 64 16.77 -25.57 12.79
C GLY A 64 15.51 -26.43 12.62
N THR A 65 14.33 -25.85 12.78
CA THR A 65 13.04 -26.56 12.78
C THR A 65 12.26 -26.43 11.48
N VAL A 66 12.48 -25.39 10.68
CA VAL A 66 11.68 -25.04 9.48
C VAL A 66 11.60 -26.14 8.42
N LYS A 67 12.62 -27.02 8.34
CA LYS A 67 12.60 -28.18 7.44
C LYS A 67 11.43 -29.15 7.71
N ASN A 68 10.86 -29.11 8.92
CA ASN A 68 9.74 -29.94 9.35
C ASN A 68 8.38 -29.23 9.21
N LEU A 69 8.33 -28.05 8.59
CA LEU A 69 7.10 -27.28 8.45
C LEU A 69 6.10 -28.01 7.53
N GLN A 70 4.89 -28.27 8.02
CA GLN A 70 3.82 -28.98 7.31
C GLN A 70 2.60 -28.08 7.09
N MET A 71 1.89 -28.32 5.98
CA MET A 71 0.56 -27.73 5.74
C MET A 71 -0.45 -28.47 6.60
N ILE A 72 -1.20 -27.74 7.42
CA ILE A 72 -2.17 -28.33 8.35
C ILE A 72 -3.60 -28.14 7.85
N TRP A 73 -3.91 -26.98 7.27
CA TRP A 73 -5.22 -26.71 6.69
C TRP A 73 -5.12 -25.66 5.59
N SER A 74 -6.18 -25.59 4.78
CA SER A 74 -6.39 -24.53 3.80
C SER A 74 -7.85 -24.07 3.81
N GLN A 75 -8.08 -22.83 3.39
CA GLN A 75 -9.42 -22.24 3.29
C GLN A 75 -9.58 -21.58 1.93
N SER A 76 -10.57 -22.03 1.16
CA SER A 76 -10.95 -21.38 -0.10
C SER A 76 -11.66 -20.06 0.19
N SER A 77 -11.32 -19.03 -0.59
CA SER A 77 -12.03 -17.75 -0.57
C SER A 77 -13.37 -17.80 -1.30
N GLY A 78 -13.57 -18.83 -2.14
CA GLY A 78 -14.71 -18.92 -3.05
C GLY A 78 -14.60 -18.06 -4.32
N THR A 79 -13.41 -17.52 -4.61
CA THR A 79 -13.16 -16.65 -5.78
C THR A 79 -11.87 -17.05 -6.53
N LEU A 80 -11.73 -16.60 -7.77
CA LEU A 80 -10.51 -16.73 -8.58
C LEU A 80 -9.79 -15.38 -8.69
N ARG A 81 -8.83 -15.28 -9.61
CA ARG A 81 -7.98 -14.10 -9.86
C ARG A 81 -7.07 -13.75 -8.67
N GLY A 82 -6.51 -12.55 -8.68
CA GLY A 82 -5.47 -12.15 -7.74
C GLY A 82 -5.93 -12.08 -6.28
N HIS A 83 -5.20 -12.77 -5.41
CA HIS A 83 -5.33 -12.70 -3.96
C HIS A 83 -4.12 -11.99 -3.34
N GLU A 84 -4.15 -10.65 -3.38
CA GLU A 84 -3.19 -9.80 -2.67
C GLU A 84 -3.50 -9.73 -1.17
N GLY A 85 -2.69 -8.99 -0.42
CA GLY A 85 -2.96 -8.72 0.99
C GLY A 85 -2.79 -9.93 1.90
N GLN A 86 -3.49 -9.92 3.03
CA GLN A 86 -3.30 -10.86 4.13
C GLN A 86 -4.57 -10.99 4.98
N PRO A 87 -4.73 -12.10 5.73
CA PRO A 87 -5.64 -12.12 6.87
C PRO A 87 -5.16 -11.19 7.99
N VAL A 88 -6.07 -10.85 8.89
CA VAL A 88 -5.73 -10.38 10.24
C VAL A 88 -6.13 -11.46 11.25
N VAL A 89 -5.35 -11.62 12.31
CA VAL A 89 -5.63 -12.57 13.38
C VAL A 89 -5.62 -11.80 14.70
N VAL A 90 -6.72 -11.82 15.43
CA VAL A 90 -6.93 -10.99 16.62
C VAL A 90 -7.65 -11.76 17.71
N GLU A 91 -7.54 -11.31 18.96
CA GLU A 91 -8.48 -11.71 19.99
C GLU A 91 -9.77 -10.90 19.86
N HIS A 92 -10.91 -11.58 19.78
CA HIS A 92 -12.23 -10.97 19.77
C HIS A 92 -13.17 -11.78 20.66
N ALA A 93 -13.81 -11.10 21.64
CA ALA A 93 -14.72 -11.71 22.60
C ALA A 93 -14.13 -12.97 23.30
N GLY A 94 -12.84 -12.92 23.67
CA GLY A 94 -12.13 -14.02 24.34
C GLY A 94 -11.76 -15.20 23.43
N LYS A 95 -11.89 -15.04 22.11
CA LYS A 95 -11.52 -16.07 21.13
C LYS A 95 -10.47 -15.55 20.14
N PRO A 96 -9.53 -16.39 19.70
CA PRO A 96 -8.70 -16.06 18.56
C PRO A 96 -9.53 -16.17 17.26
N MET A 97 -9.62 -15.07 16.53
CA MET A 97 -10.37 -14.96 15.29
C MET A 97 -9.44 -14.59 14.14
N MET A 98 -9.68 -15.17 12.97
CA MET A 98 -9.06 -14.74 11.70
C MET A 98 -10.12 -14.13 10.80
N TYR A 99 -9.80 -12.96 10.22
CA TYR A 99 -10.63 -12.31 9.22
C TYR A 99 -9.84 -12.12 7.94
N MET A 100 -10.48 -12.36 6.81
CA MET A 100 -9.85 -12.20 5.50
C MET A 100 -10.85 -11.80 4.44
N VAL A 101 -10.36 -11.21 3.35
CA VAL A 101 -11.15 -10.75 2.20
C VAL A 101 -10.49 -11.22 0.91
N SER A 102 -11.32 -11.58 -0.07
CA SER A 102 -10.89 -12.01 -1.41
C SER A 102 -10.75 -10.84 -2.41
N GLY A 103 -10.26 -11.14 -3.62
CA GLY A 103 -10.53 -10.30 -4.79
C GLY A 103 -12.03 -10.20 -5.09
N TRP A 104 -12.43 -9.43 -6.11
CA TRP A 104 -13.85 -9.25 -6.49
C TRP A 104 -14.60 -10.59 -6.58
N PRO A 105 -15.78 -10.75 -5.94
CA PRO A 105 -16.67 -9.74 -5.38
C PRO A 105 -16.36 -9.28 -3.93
N ASN A 106 -15.13 -9.44 -3.45
CA ASN A 106 -14.65 -9.06 -2.11
C ASN A 106 -15.40 -9.79 -0.99
N ILE A 107 -15.40 -11.12 -1.05
CA ILE A 107 -16.00 -11.99 -0.03
C ILE A 107 -15.16 -11.88 1.24
N VAL A 108 -15.77 -11.47 2.35
CA VAL A 108 -15.17 -11.46 3.68
C VAL A 108 -15.53 -12.75 4.41
N GLN A 109 -14.57 -13.38 5.08
CA GLN A 109 -14.76 -14.57 5.90
C GLN A 109 -14.21 -14.34 7.30
N ALA A 110 -14.91 -14.89 8.31
CA ALA A 110 -14.44 -14.96 9.69
C ALA A 110 -14.29 -16.41 10.14
N LEU A 111 -13.11 -16.76 10.65
CA LEU A 111 -12.77 -18.08 11.14
C LEU A 111 -12.52 -18.03 12.66
N ASP A 112 -13.17 -18.91 13.41
CA ASP A 112 -12.84 -19.20 14.80
C ASP A 112 -11.62 -20.13 14.83
N LEU A 113 -10.53 -19.65 15.45
CA LEU A 113 -9.27 -20.39 15.59
C LEU A 113 -9.13 -21.04 16.98
N SER A 114 -10.22 -21.17 17.75
CA SER A 114 -10.19 -21.81 19.07
C SER A 114 -9.72 -23.27 18.97
N ASP A 115 -10.02 -23.97 17.88
CA ASP A 115 -9.26 -25.13 17.43
C ASP A 115 -8.37 -24.69 16.25
N PRO A 116 -7.09 -24.34 16.50
CA PRO A 116 -6.25 -23.72 15.48
C PRO A 116 -5.77 -24.70 14.38
N ASP A 117 -6.01 -26.01 14.57
CA ASP A 117 -5.76 -27.04 13.56
C ASP A 117 -7.00 -27.35 12.71
N HIS A 118 -8.20 -27.01 13.18
CA HIS A 118 -9.47 -27.18 12.48
C HIS A 118 -10.33 -25.91 12.59
N PRO A 119 -9.91 -24.81 11.95
CA PRO A 119 -10.64 -23.55 12.05
C PRO A 119 -12.06 -23.67 11.50
N LYS A 120 -13.02 -23.02 12.17
CA LYS A 120 -14.43 -23.03 11.74
C LYS A 120 -14.83 -21.69 11.18
N GLN A 121 -15.30 -21.66 9.92
CA GLN A 121 -15.94 -20.46 9.39
C GLN A 121 -17.24 -20.18 10.18
N LEU A 122 -17.32 -19.01 10.81
CA LEU A 122 -18.50 -18.58 11.56
C LEU A 122 -19.50 -17.87 10.65
N TRP A 123 -19.00 -16.99 9.79
CA TRP A 123 -19.79 -16.23 8.84
C TRP A 123 -18.94 -15.87 7.62
N ASN A 124 -19.64 -15.58 6.52
CA ASN A 124 -19.08 -14.88 5.37
C ASN A 124 -20.01 -13.72 4.97
N TYR A 125 -19.47 -12.75 4.25
CA TYR A 125 -20.19 -11.57 3.81
C TYR A 125 -19.78 -11.19 2.39
N THR A 126 -20.77 -10.83 1.58
CA THR A 126 -20.58 -10.22 0.25
C THR A 126 -21.58 -9.07 0.14
N LYS A 127 -21.14 -7.88 -0.26
CA LYS A 127 -22.05 -6.76 -0.54
C LYS A 127 -22.84 -7.09 -1.81
N MET A 128 -24.16 -7.22 -1.71
CA MET A 128 -25.02 -7.58 -2.84
C MET A 128 -25.89 -6.42 -3.35
N THR A 129 -26.08 -5.37 -2.55
CA THR A 129 -26.90 -4.21 -2.91
C THR A 129 -26.07 -3.12 -3.59
N ASP A 130 -26.69 -2.32 -4.46
CA ASP A 130 -26.11 -1.09 -5.06
C ASP A 130 -24.74 -1.26 -5.73
N ARG A 131 -24.43 -2.47 -6.20
CA ARG A 131 -23.14 -2.77 -6.83
C ARG A 131 -23.03 -2.06 -8.16
N ASP A 132 -21.84 -1.54 -8.44
CA ASP A 132 -21.47 -1.01 -9.74
C ASP A 132 -20.50 -1.96 -10.44
N GLU A 133 -21.05 -2.87 -11.26
CA GLU A 133 -20.27 -3.84 -12.04
C GLU A 133 -19.34 -3.17 -13.07
N SER A 134 -19.55 -1.88 -13.37
CA SER A 134 -18.69 -1.12 -14.25
C SER A 134 -17.32 -0.81 -13.60
N ALA A 135 -17.12 -1.16 -12.33
CA ALA A 135 -15.84 -1.18 -11.66
C ALA A 135 -14.86 -2.24 -12.22
N VAL A 136 -15.36 -3.42 -12.64
CA VAL A 136 -14.51 -4.50 -13.16
C VAL A 136 -13.72 -4.07 -14.41
N PRO A 137 -14.33 -3.49 -15.46
CA PRO A 137 -13.59 -3.00 -16.63
C PRO A 137 -12.75 -1.73 -16.35
N ARG A 138 -12.87 -1.13 -15.16
CA ARG A 138 -12.09 0.05 -14.73
C ARG A 138 -11.04 -0.27 -13.67
N ALA A 139 -10.88 -1.53 -13.32
CA ALA A 139 -9.75 -2.00 -12.55
C ALA A 139 -8.55 -2.16 -13.50
N CYS A 140 -7.59 -1.23 -13.46
CA CYS A 140 -6.43 -1.25 -14.37
C CYS A 140 -5.65 -2.58 -14.33
N CYS A 141 -5.61 -3.19 -13.15
CA CYS A 141 -4.50 -4.02 -12.75
C CYS A 141 -4.96 -5.28 -12.02
N ASP A 142 -6.04 -5.91 -12.53
CA ASP A 142 -6.77 -7.04 -11.92
C ASP A 142 -7.75 -6.62 -10.81
N THR A 143 -8.72 -7.49 -10.49
CA THR A 143 -9.80 -7.21 -9.52
C THR A 143 -9.42 -7.63 -8.11
N ILE A 144 -8.28 -7.13 -7.63
CA ILE A 144 -7.66 -7.53 -6.38
C ILE A 144 -8.22 -6.78 -5.16
N ASN A 145 -7.80 -7.21 -3.97
CA ASN A 145 -7.99 -6.49 -2.70
C ASN A 145 -6.79 -6.74 -1.78
N ARG A 146 -6.25 -5.69 -1.14
CA ARG A 146 -5.03 -5.78 -0.30
C ARG A 146 -5.31 -6.04 1.18
N GLY A 147 -6.55 -6.33 1.52
CA GLY A 147 -6.94 -6.84 2.82
C GLY A 147 -7.88 -5.92 3.57
N LEU A 148 -8.22 -6.37 4.77
CA LEU A 148 -9.10 -5.69 5.71
C LEU A 148 -8.32 -5.25 6.95
N ASN A 149 -8.99 -4.48 7.80
CA ASN A 149 -8.49 -4.08 9.10
C ASN A 149 -9.52 -4.38 10.19
N TYR A 150 -9.11 -4.35 11.45
CA TYR A 150 -9.97 -4.64 12.60
C TYR A 150 -9.74 -3.63 13.72
N ALA A 151 -10.82 -3.11 14.32
CA ALA A 151 -10.78 -2.30 15.54
C ALA A 151 -12.17 -2.17 16.15
N ASP A 152 -12.25 -2.02 17.47
CA ASP A 152 -13.48 -1.75 18.22
C ASP A 152 -14.62 -2.74 17.91
N GLY A 153 -14.25 -4.02 17.78
CA GLY A 153 -15.17 -5.10 17.41
C GLY A 153 -15.68 -5.05 15.97
N LYS A 154 -15.03 -4.28 15.08
CA LYS A 154 -15.43 -4.08 13.68
C LYS A 154 -14.37 -4.60 12.74
N VAL A 155 -14.80 -5.28 11.69
CA VAL A 155 -13.99 -5.61 10.52
C VAL A 155 -14.26 -4.56 9.46
N VAL A 156 -13.23 -3.85 9.01
CA VAL A 156 -13.35 -2.74 8.06
C VAL A 156 -12.63 -3.08 6.77
N PHE A 157 -13.31 -2.96 5.64
CA PHE A 157 -12.77 -3.30 4.33
C PHE A 157 -13.45 -2.49 3.23
N HIS A 158 -12.96 -2.65 2.00
CA HIS A 158 -13.51 -2.00 0.82
C HIS A 158 -13.94 -2.99 -0.25
N THR A 159 -14.87 -2.57 -1.09
CA THR A 159 -15.23 -3.26 -2.34
C THR A 159 -14.62 -2.56 -3.54
N LEU A 160 -14.35 -3.30 -4.62
CA LEU A 160 -13.74 -2.76 -5.84
C LEU A 160 -14.49 -1.54 -6.41
N ASP A 161 -15.83 -1.61 -6.36
CA ASP A 161 -16.74 -0.57 -6.80
C ASP A 161 -16.86 0.60 -5.83
N GLY A 162 -16.06 0.62 -4.77
CA GLY A 162 -15.79 1.82 -4.00
C GLY A 162 -16.63 2.01 -2.74
N PHE A 163 -17.25 0.96 -2.20
CA PHE A 163 -17.79 1.05 -0.84
C PHE A 163 -16.68 0.84 0.19
N LEU A 164 -16.74 1.60 1.29
CA LEU A 164 -16.02 1.36 2.54
C LEU A 164 -17.06 0.86 3.56
N ILE A 165 -16.81 -0.28 4.19
CA ILE A 165 -17.79 -1.01 4.99
C ILE A 165 -17.18 -1.41 6.32
N ALA A 166 -17.91 -1.19 7.42
CA ALA A 166 -17.64 -1.84 8.70
C ALA A 166 -18.68 -2.93 8.98
N LEU A 167 -18.19 -4.12 9.30
CA LEU A 167 -18.97 -5.25 9.73
C LEU A 167 -18.77 -5.49 11.23
N ASP A 168 -19.82 -5.92 11.93
CA ASP A 168 -19.70 -6.51 13.26
C ASP A 168 -18.83 -7.76 13.18
N ALA A 169 -17.76 -7.82 13.96
CA ALA A 169 -16.77 -8.88 13.87
C ALA A 169 -17.28 -10.24 14.38
N SER A 170 -18.33 -10.26 15.19
CA SER A 170 -18.98 -11.49 15.67
C SER A 170 -19.99 -12.05 14.67
N THR A 171 -20.74 -11.18 13.98
CA THR A 171 -21.89 -11.61 13.16
C THR A 171 -21.77 -11.35 11.67
N GLY A 172 -20.79 -10.56 11.22
CA GLY A 172 -20.64 -10.15 9.83
C GLY A 172 -21.73 -9.18 9.34
N LYS A 173 -22.50 -8.57 10.24
CA LYS A 173 -23.58 -7.64 9.88
C LYS A 173 -23.00 -6.26 9.62
N GLU A 174 -23.51 -5.58 8.59
CA GLU A 174 -23.14 -4.18 8.33
C GLU A 174 -23.49 -3.30 9.53
N ILE A 175 -22.49 -2.58 10.04
CA ILE A 175 -22.67 -1.50 11.03
C ILE A 175 -22.88 -0.19 10.29
N TRP A 176 -22.05 0.07 9.27
CA TRP A 176 -22.19 1.21 8.38
C TRP A 176 -21.57 0.88 7.01
N VAL A 177 -22.06 1.58 5.99
CA VAL A 177 -21.60 1.51 4.59
C VAL A 177 -21.49 2.94 4.06
N THR A 178 -20.33 3.28 3.51
CA THR A 178 -20.06 4.59 2.92
C THR A 178 -19.54 4.43 1.50
N LYS A 179 -20.09 5.19 0.54
CA LYS A 179 -19.51 5.27 -0.81
C LYS A 179 -18.26 6.15 -0.76
N HIS A 180 -17.11 5.54 -1.02
CA HIS A 180 -15.80 6.18 -1.00
C HIS A 180 -15.29 6.52 -2.41
N ALA A 181 -15.40 5.59 -3.36
CA ALA A 181 -14.91 5.73 -4.73
C ALA A 181 -16.04 5.53 -5.76
N PHE A 182 -15.90 6.16 -6.92
CA PHE A 182 -16.92 6.26 -7.97
C PHE A 182 -16.38 5.75 -9.32
N PRO A 183 -16.78 4.53 -9.77
CA PRO A 183 -16.28 3.95 -11.02
C PRO A 183 -16.56 4.79 -12.27
N ASP A 184 -17.69 5.50 -12.32
CA ASP A 184 -18.02 6.44 -13.40
C ASP A 184 -17.02 7.61 -13.52
N LYS A 185 -16.25 7.89 -12.46
CA LYS A 185 -15.15 8.87 -12.43
C LYS A 185 -13.77 8.22 -12.57
N GLY A 186 -13.71 6.93 -12.90
CA GLY A 186 -12.47 6.18 -13.04
C GLY A 186 -11.89 5.69 -11.73
N GLU A 187 -12.62 5.79 -10.62
CA GLU A 187 -12.11 5.43 -9.30
C GLU A 187 -12.51 3.99 -8.95
N THR A 188 -11.54 3.16 -8.58
CA THR A 188 -11.75 1.82 -8.01
C THR A 188 -10.93 1.65 -6.74
N HIS A 189 -11.35 0.77 -5.83
CA HIS A 189 -10.66 0.60 -4.55
C HIS A 189 -9.96 -0.76 -4.47
N SER A 190 -8.66 -0.74 -4.15
CA SER A 190 -7.81 -1.93 -4.09
C SER A 190 -6.96 -2.05 -2.82
N GLY A 191 -6.63 -0.95 -2.14
CA GLY A 191 -5.83 -0.92 -0.91
C GLY A 191 -6.58 -1.36 0.36
N PRO A 192 -5.89 -1.63 1.48
CA PRO A 192 -6.53 -1.76 2.77
C PRO A 192 -6.72 -0.38 3.43
N ALA A 193 -7.82 -0.20 4.16
CA ALA A 193 -7.97 0.96 5.02
C ALA A 193 -6.99 0.90 6.19
N MET A 194 -6.43 2.05 6.57
CA MET A 194 -5.76 2.19 7.86
C MET A 194 -6.78 2.56 8.93
N ILE A 195 -6.62 2.00 10.13
CA ILE A 195 -7.37 2.47 11.30
C ILE A 195 -6.37 3.03 12.30
N ALA A 196 -6.58 4.27 12.75
CA ALA A 196 -5.80 4.91 13.81
C ALA A 196 -6.65 6.01 14.45
N GLU A 197 -6.50 6.24 15.76
CA GLU A 197 -7.16 7.35 16.47
C GLU A 197 -8.70 7.38 16.35
N GLY A 198 -9.34 6.23 16.16
CA GLY A 198 -10.79 6.16 15.94
C GLY A 198 -11.21 6.58 14.52
N LEU A 199 -10.26 6.73 13.60
CA LEU A 199 -10.48 7.07 12.21
C LEU A 199 -10.15 5.89 11.30
N VAL A 200 -10.93 5.74 10.23
CA VAL A 200 -10.65 4.89 9.08
C VAL A 200 -10.15 5.79 7.96
N VAL A 201 -8.90 5.61 7.53
CA VAL A 201 -8.28 6.39 6.46
C VAL A 201 -8.19 5.54 5.20
N ALA A 202 -8.66 6.10 4.08
CA ALA A 202 -8.72 5.41 2.80
C ALA A 202 -8.35 6.34 1.64
N GLY A 203 -7.66 5.77 0.65
CA GLY A 203 -7.50 6.32 -0.69
C GLY A 203 -8.21 5.43 -1.72
N PHE A 204 -7.83 5.51 -2.98
CA PHE A 204 -8.35 4.65 -4.05
C PHE A 204 -7.32 4.61 -5.20
N GLY A 205 -7.55 3.82 -6.25
CA GLY A 205 -6.79 3.82 -7.50
C GLY A 205 -7.64 4.26 -8.70
N GLY A 206 -7.00 4.64 -9.81
CA GLY A 206 -7.72 5.17 -10.98
C GLY A 206 -6.96 6.21 -11.79
N ASP A 207 -5.65 6.32 -11.59
CA ASP A 207 -4.83 7.32 -12.28
C ASP A 207 -4.84 7.06 -13.81
N GLU A 208 -4.85 5.78 -14.22
CA GLU A 208 -5.03 5.32 -15.61
C GLU A 208 -6.44 5.59 -16.17
N PHE A 209 -7.34 6.18 -15.38
CA PHE A 209 -8.72 6.51 -15.77
C PHE A 209 -9.07 7.97 -15.48
N ALA A 210 -8.06 8.85 -15.47
CA ALA A 210 -8.20 10.29 -15.26
C ALA A 210 -8.84 10.65 -13.89
N ALA A 211 -8.69 9.78 -12.88
CA ALA A 211 -9.14 10.10 -11.55
C ALA A 211 -8.26 11.19 -10.90
N ARG A 212 -8.82 11.87 -9.89
CA ARG A 212 -8.08 12.85 -9.08
C ARG A 212 -7.89 12.32 -7.67
N GLY A 213 -6.66 11.92 -7.35
CA GLY A 213 -6.30 11.31 -6.07
C GLY A 213 -6.75 12.12 -4.86
N ARG A 214 -7.25 11.41 -3.84
CA ARG A 214 -7.57 11.98 -2.53
C ARG A 214 -7.38 10.95 -1.41
N THR A 215 -7.15 11.46 -0.21
CA THR A 215 -7.23 10.70 1.04
C THR A 215 -8.42 11.21 1.84
N VAL A 216 -9.20 10.30 2.41
CA VAL A 216 -10.37 10.64 3.24
C VAL A 216 -10.26 9.89 4.57
N ALA A 217 -10.56 10.57 5.67
CA ALA A 217 -10.79 9.93 6.95
C ALA A 217 -12.27 9.88 7.29
N TYR A 218 -12.68 8.77 7.88
CA TYR A 218 -14.03 8.53 8.36
C TYR A 218 -13.98 8.18 9.85
N ASP A 219 -14.99 8.58 10.60
CA ASP A 219 -15.16 8.15 11.99
C ASP A 219 -15.46 6.64 12.03
N LEU A 220 -14.66 5.87 12.77
CA LEU A 220 -14.77 4.40 12.85
C LEU A 220 -16.14 3.93 13.37
N LYS A 221 -16.78 4.72 14.24
CA LYS A 221 -18.05 4.35 14.85
C LYS A 221 -19.22 4.50 13.89
N THR A 222 -19.19 5.53 13.06
CA THR A 222 -20.35 5.97 12.27
C THR A 222 -20.16 5.90 10.76
N GLY A 223 -18.92 5.77 10.27
CA GLY A 223 -18.60 5.82 8.85
C GLY A 223 -18.70 7.22 8.23
N LYS A 224 -18.94 8.26 9.03
CA LYS A 224 -19.06 9.65 8.55
C LYS A 224 -17.71 10.25 8.21
N GLU A 225 -17.64 10.99 7.11
CA GLU A 225 -16.45 11.73 6.70
C GLU A 225 -16.05 12.77 7.77
N VAL A 226 -14.77 12.77 8.14
CA VAL A 226 -14.17 13.69 9.11
C VAL A 226 -13.35 14.76 8.38
N TRP A 227 -12.49 14.33 7.46
CA TRP A 227 -11.73 15.22 6.58
C TRP A 227 -11.45 14.55 5.24
N LYS A 228 -11.16 15.39 4.24
CA LYS A 228 -10.84 14.99 2.87
C LYS A 228 -9.78 15.94 2.33
N CYS A 229 -8.69 15.38 1.79
CA CYS A 229 -7.61 16.15 1.19
C CYS A 229 -7.18 15.49 -0.12
N HIS A 230 -7.12 16.27 -1.19
CA HIS A 230 -6.63 15.84 -2.50
C HIS A 230 -5.11 15.72 -2.53
N SER A 231 -4.61 14.98 -3.52
CA SER A 231 -3.16 14.87 -3.79
C SER A 231 -2.63 16.05 -4.62
N ASN A 232 -3.49 16.77 -5.34
CA ASN A 232 -3.12 17.91 -6.19
C ASN A 232 -4.22 18.98 -6.13
N GLY A 233 -3.98 20.13 -6.77
CA GLY A 233 -4.88 21.27 -6.77
C GLY A 233 -4.43 22.43 -5.91
N THR A 234 -5.39 23.21 -5.41
CA THR A 234 -5.10 24.39 -4.58
C THR A 234 -4.53 23.97 -3.23
N ASP A 235 -3.90 24.91 -2.52
CA ASP A 235 -3.39 24.62 -1.17
C ASP A 235 -4.53 24.15 -0.25
N ALA A 236 -5.74 24.70 -0.41
CA ALA A 236 -6.93 24.26 0.31
C ALA A 236 -7.35 22.83 -0.05
N ASP A 237 -7.36 22.47 -1.34
CA ASP A 237 -7.68 21.10 -1.77
C ASP A 237 -6.73 20.07 -1.14
N ILE A 238 -5.45 20.41 -1.05
CA ILE A 238 -4.38 19.52 -0.55
C ILE A 238 -4.30 19.55 0.98
N CYS A 239 -4.99 20.48 1.64
CA CYS A 239 -4.88 20.78 3.07
C CYS A 239 -3.46 21.23 3.46
N MET A 240 -2.83 22.05 2.63
CA MET A 240 -1.55 22.72 2.91
C MET A 240 -1.76 24.02 3.66
N ASP A 241 -0.84 24.36 4.56
CA ASP A 241 -0.77 25.67 5.18
C ASP A 241 0.69 26.17 5.26
N LYS A 242 0.89 27.34 5.87
CA LYS A 242 2.21 27.98 5.96
C LYS A 242 3.27 27.16 6.71
N ASP A 243 2.85 26.19 7.52
CA ASP A 243 3.76 25.32 8.28
C ASP A 243 4.10 24.04 7.49
N THR A 244 3.41 23.76 6.38
CA THR A 244 3.76 22.67 5.46
C THR A 244 5.20 22.83 4.93
N ASN A 245 5.99 21.75 5.00
CA ASN A 245 7.39 21.72 4.53
C ASN A 245 8.30 22.77 5.18
N LYS A 246 8.00 23.23 6.41
CA LYS A 246 8.78 24.26 7.10
C LYS A 246 10.29 23.94 7.22
N ALA A 247 10.64 22.67 7.42
CA ALA A 247 12.04 22.23 7.49
C ALA A 247 12.70 22.17 6.10
N ASN A 248 11.92 21.90 5.06
CA ASN A 248 12.38 21.66 3.69
C ASN A 248 11.58 22.50 2.68
N PRO A 249 11.65 23.85 2.74
CA PRO A 249 10.82 24.71 1.88
C PRO A 249 11.13 24.53 0.39
N HIS A 250 12.32 24.02 0.05
CA HIS A 250 12.76 23.69 -1.30
C HIS A 250 12.04 22.45 -1.90
N TYR A 251 11.19 21.75 -1.14
CA TYR A 251 10.27 20.74 -1.67
C TYR A 251 8.95 21.32 -2.18
N GLY A 252 8.65 22.57 -1.80
CA GLY A 252 7.44 23.31 -2.14
C GLY A 252 6.71 23.77 -0.88
N ILE A 253 6.18 24.99 -0.92
CA ILE A 253 5.49 25.66 0.19
C ILE A 253 4.06 26.02 -0.18
N ALA A 254 3.20 26.26 0.81
CA ALA A 254 1.89 26.88 0.59
C ALA A 254 2.01 28.35 0.19
N GLY A 255 0.91 28.92 -0.31
CA GLY A 255 0.77 30.31 -0.76
C GLY A 255 0.95 30.49 -2.26
N THR A 256 1.49 29.50 -2.96
CA THR A 256 1.67 29.53 -4.43
C THR A 256 0.69 28.65 -5.17
N ASN A 257 -0.18 27.90 -4.47
CA ASN A 257 -1.00 26.83 -5.06
C ASN A 257 -0.16 25.90 -5.95
N ILE A 258 0.96 25.41 -5.42
CA ILE A 258 1.95 24.67 -6.22
C ILE A 258 1.35 23.43 -6.90
N GLY A 259 0.28 22.86 -6.32
CA GLY A 259 -0.41 21.72 -6.90
C GLY A 259 -1.35 22.03 -8.08
N THR A 260 -1.66 23.30 -8.35
CA THR A 260 -2.21 23.74 -9.66
C THR A 260 -1.11 24.33 -10.54
N ALA A 261 -0.22 25.14 -9.96
CA ALA A 261 0.80 25.88 -10.69
C ALA A 261 1.85 24.99 -11.39
N SER A 262 1.98 23.73 -10.95
CA SER A 262 2.86 22.73 -11.56
C SER A 262 2.17 21.83 -12.60
N TYR A 263 0.96 22.18 -13.02
CA TYR A 263 0.22 21.56 -14.12
C TYR A 263 -0.11 22.61 -15.20
N PRO A 264 -0.20 22.21 -16.48
CA PRO A 264 -0.70 23.10 -17.51
C PRO A 264 -2.22 23.24 -17.39
N GLY A 265 -2.69 24.46 -17.11
CA GLY A 265 -4.11 24.77 -17.00
C GLY A 265 -4.82 23.90 -15.94
N ASP A 266 -5.88 23.21 -16.36
CA ASP A 266 -6.74 22.41 -15.49
C ASP A 266 -6.38 20.92 -15.43
N GLU A 267 -5.25 20.49 -16.00
CA GLU A 267 -4.86 19.07 -16.04
C GLU A 267 -4.75 18.43 -14.64
N TYR A 268 -4.53 19.21 -13.58
CA TYR A 268 -4.53 18.70 -12.20
C TYR A 268 -5.87 18.02 -11.82
N LYS A 269 -6.99 18.41 -12.46
CA LYS A 269 -8.33 17.82 -12.20
C LYS A 269 -8.45 16.37 -12.66
N ILE A 270 -7.57 15.92 -13.55
CA ILE A 270 -7.44 14.56 -14.07
C ILE A 270 -6.00 14.05 -13.91
N GLY A 271 -5.25 14.66 -12.98
CA GLY A 271 -3.81 14.52 -12.86
C GLY A 271 -3.37 13.41 -11.90
N GLY A 272 -4.19 12.38 -11.71
CA GLY A 272 -3.91 11.20 -10.91
C GLY A 272 -3.52 11.50 -9.46
N GLY A 273 -2.48 10.83 -8.98
CA GLY A 273 -1.93 10.95 -7.64
C GLY A 273 -2.71 10.15 -6.59
N ALA A 274 -3.37 9.06 -6.97
CA ALA A 274 -4.25 8.32 -6.06
C ALA A 274 -3.44 7.45 -5.06
N PRO A 275 -3.73 7.49 -3.75
CA PRO A 275 -3.02 6.69 -2.75
C PRO A 275 -3.68 5.32 -2.57
N TRP A 276 -3.33 4.35 -3.42
CA TRP A 276 -4.03 3.07 -3.53
C TRP A 276 -3.43 1.89 -2.75
N ALA A 277 -2.25 2.05 -2.14
CA ALA A 277 -1.52 0.96 -1.48
C ALA A 277 -1.52 1.08 0.06
N TRP A 278 -0.39 1.43 0.68
CA TRP A 278 -0.20 1.28 2.14
C TRP A 278 -0.10 2.61 2.87
N PHE A 279 -0.61 2.62 4.09
CA PHE A 279 -0.54 3.74 5.01
C PHE A 279 0.17 3.30 6.29
N SER A 280 1.04 4.15 6.83
CA SER A 280 1.65 3.95 8.15
C SER A 280 1.32 5.12 9.08
N TYR A 281 1.52 4.93 10.38
CA TYR A 281 1.19 5.91 11.41
C TYR A 281 2.19 5.90 12.57
N ASP A 282 2.66 7.09 12.95
CA ASP A 282 3.42 7.31 14.18
C ASP A 282 2.51 7.93 15.25
N PRO A 283 2.15 7.19 16.32
CA PRO A 283 1.27 7.69 17.37
C PRO A 283 1.89 8.81 18.22
N LYS A 284 3.23 8.90 18.31
CA LYS A 284 3.90 9.96 19.08
C LYS A 284 3.82 11.29 18.35
N LEU A 285 3.92 11.26 17.03
CA LEU A 285 3.86 12.45 16.19
C LEU A 285 2.43 12.80 15.75
N ARG A 286 1.50 11.84 15.90
CA ARG A 286 0.15 11.90 15.32
C ARG A 286 0.18 12.14 13.81
N LEU A 287 1.18 11.56 13.13
CA LEU A 287 1.38 11.67 11.70
C LEU A 287 1.10 10.35 11.02
N MET A 288 0.26 10.39 9.99
CA MET A 288 0.09 9.30 9.03
C MET A 288 0.92 9.57 7.78
N TYR A 289 1.38 8.51 7.13
CA TYR A 289 2.22 8.57 5.94
C TYR A 289 1.61 7.76 4.81
N ALA A 290 1.55 8.36 3.62
CA ALA A 290 1.04 7.72 2.42
C ALA A 290 1.86 8.17 1.20
N GLY A 291 2.00 7.27 0.23
CA GLY A 291 2.52 7.59 -1.10
C GLY A 291 1.38 7.86 -2.09
N THR A 292 1.59 8.76 -3.05
CA THR A 292 0.63 9.04 -4.13
C THR A 292 1.09 8.46 -5.46
N GLY A 293 0.14 8.00 -6.29
CA GLY A 293 0.41 7.47 -7.63
C GLY A 293 0.87 8.49 -8.67
N ASN A 294 0.86 8.04 -9.92
CA ASN A 294 1.32 8.75 -11.12
C ASN A 294 0.42 9.94 -11.50
N PRO A 295 0.92 10.89 -12.33
CA PRO A 295 0.19 12.12 -12.64
C PRO A 295 -0.95 11.95 -13.68
N GLY A 296 -1.56 10.76 -13.74
CA GLY A 296 -2.61 10.43 -14.70
C GLY A 296 -2.04 10.03 -16.05
N HIS A 297 -1.99 10.96 -17.01
CA HIS A 297 -1.62 10.63 -18.38
C HIS A 297 -0.14 10.19 -18.55
N TRP A 298 0.10 9.06 -19.23
CA TRP A 298 1.45 8.52 -19.42
C TRP A 298 2.28 9.22 -20.51
N SER A 299 1.68 10.01 -21.42
CA SER A 299 2.46 10.81 -22.38
C SER A 299 2.87 12.16 -21.75
N PRO A 300 4.12 12.30 -21.26
CA PRO A 300 4.53 13.46 -20.47
C PRO A 300 4.50 14.77 -21.26
N ALA A 301 4.65 14.72 -22.58
CA ALA A 301 4.57 15.89 -23.44
C ALA A 301 3.24 16.66 -23.29
N TYR A 302 2.12 15.99 -23.00
CA TYR A 302 0.83 16.66 -22.75
C TYR A 302 0.70 17.24 -21.34
N ARG A 303 1.49 16.73 -20.38
CA ARG A 303 1.64 17.33 -19.05
C ARG A 303 2.65 18.47 -19.04
N CYS A 304 3.30 18.73 -20.18
CA CYS A 304 4.08 19.93 -20.42
C CYS A 304 3.24 20.94 -21.20
N GLY A 305 3.04 22.14 -20.65
CA GLY A 305 2.25 23.20 -21.29
C GLY A 305 2.94 23.88 -22.48
N LEU A 306 4.16 23.48 -22.83
CA LEU A 306 4.96 24.06 -23.91
C LEU A 306 4.53 23.52 -25.28
N LYS A 307 4.82 24.28 -26.34
CA LYS A 307 4.43 23.94 -27.72
C LYS A 307 5.56 24.25 -28.70
N GLY A 308 5.50 23.62 -29.88
CA GLY A 308 6.45 23.87 -30.96
C GLY A 308 7.89 23.62 -30.52
N LYS A 309 8.81 24.53 -30.88
CA LYS A 309 10.25 24.39 -30.56
C LYS A 309 10.57 24.44 -29.07
N GLU A 310 9.66 24.97 -28.25
CA GLU A 310 9.84 25.03 -26.79
C GLU A 310 9.52 23.70 -26.09
N LEU A 311 8.77 22.81 -26.73
CA LEU A 311 8.42 21.50 -26.19
C LEU A 311 9.63 20.56 -26.30
N THR A 312 10.52 20.68 -25.32
CA THR A 312 11.73 19.87 -25.21
C THR A 312 11.80 19.21 -23.84
N HIS A 313 12.48 18.06 -23.76
CA HIS A 313 12.71 17.36 -22.50
C HIS A 313 13.34 18.29 -21.46
N GLU A 314 14.33 19.09 -21.86
CA GLU A 314 15.06 20.02 -21.01
C GLU A 314 14.16 21.14 -20.47
N ASN A 315 13.36 21.77 -21.34
CA ASN A 315 12.49 22.85 -20.91
C ASN A 315 11.36 22.35 -19.97
N CYS A 316 10.81 21.18 -20.24
CA CYS A 316 9.75 20.61 -19.39
C CYS A 316 10.27 20.15 -18.02
N ASN A 317 11.55 19.76 -17.93
CA ASN A 317 12.23 19.38 -16.68
C ASN A 317 13.00 20.53 -16.01
N LYS A 318 12.91 21.75 -16.53
CA LYS A 318 13.65 22.90 -16.02
C LYS A 318 13.25 23.20 -14.58
N VAL A 319 14.24 23.51 -13.74
CA VAL A 319 14.05 23.86 -12.33
C VAL A 319 14.46 25.32 -12.11
N ASP A 320 13.64 26.08 -11.38
CA ASP A 320 14.04 27.39 -10.87
C ASP A 320 15.10 27.21 -9.77
N PRO A 321 16.34 27.70 -9.94
CA PRO A 321 17.41 27.51 -8.98
C PRO A 321 17.15 28.19 -7.62
N LYS A 322 16.21 29.14 -7.54
CA LYS A 322 15.88 29.82 -6.28
C LYS A 322 14.90 29.02 -5.43
N THR A 323 13.91 28.42 -6.05
CA THR A 323 12.81 27.72 -5.38
C THR A 323 12.96 26.20 -5.42
N ASN A 324 13.83 25.69 -6.29
CA ASN A 324 14.00 24.27 -6.60
C ASN A 324 12.73 23.59 -7.14
N GLN A 325 11.85 24.38 -7.77
CA GLN A 325 10.59 23.92 -8.37
C GLN A 325 10.65 23.96 -9.90
N GLY A 326 10.05 22.97 -10.55
CA GLY A 326 9.80 22.98 -12.00
C GLY A 326 8.34 23.37 -12.33
N PRO A 327 8.10 24.01 -13.48
CA PRO A 327 6.76 24.46 -13.87
C PRO A 327 5.79 23.31 -14.21
N TYR A 328 6.32 22.11 -14.42
CA TYR A 328 5.54 20.91 -14.77
C TYR A 328 5.82 19.75 -13.84
N ASP A 329 6.23 20.02 -12.59
CA ASP A 329 6.51 18.97 -11.61
C ASP A 329 5.31 18.05 -11.33
N ASN A 330 4.10 18.46 -11.70
CA ASN A 330 2.84 17.74 -11.50
C ASN A 330 2.62 17.38 -10.02
N LYS A 331 2.78 18.36 -9.15
CA LYS A 331 2.71 18.16 -7.70
C LYS A 331 1.26 18.01 -7.22
N TRP A 332 0.94 17.06 -6.36
CA TRP A 332 1.84 16.18 -5.63
C TRP A 332 1.60 14.72 -6.03
N SER A 333 1.70 14.40 -7.32
CA SER A 333 1.91 13.00 -7.76
C SER A 333 3.29 12.50 -7.31
N MET A 334 3.48 11.18 -7.25
CA MET A 334 4.76 10.55 -6.89
C MET A 334 5.39 11.03 -5.58
N THR A 335 4.57 11.32 -4.57
CA THR A 335 4.96 12.05 -3.36
C THR A 335 4.73 11.21 -2.12
N ILE A 336 5.70 11.20 -1.20
CA ILE A 336 5.50 10.77 0.18
C ILE A 336 4.88 11.96 0.94
N MET A 337 3.71 11.76 1.53
CA MET A 337 2.99 12.77 2.31
C MET A 337 2.89 12.36 3.78
N ALA A 338 3.25 13.27 4.69
CA ALA A 338 2.96 13.15 6.11
C ALA A 338 1.83 14.10 6.50
N ARG A 339 0.74 13.54 7.04
CA ARG A 339 -0.46 14.30 7.41
C ARG A 339 -0.77 14.15 8.88
N ASN A 340 -1.20 15.22 9.51
CA ASN A 340 -1.80 15.14 10.83
C ASN A 340 -3.09 14.32 10.76
N ILE A 341 -3.18 13.25 11.57
CA ILE A 341 -4.27 12.27 11.50
C ILE A 341 -5.65 12.86 11.82
N ASP A 342 -5.72 13.86 12.70
CA ASP A 342 -7.00 14.44 13.17
C ASP A 342 -7.63 15.37 12.13
N THR A 343 -6.80 16.03 11.33
CA THR A 343 -7.23 17.15 10.48
C THR A 343 -6.96 16.94 9.00
N GLY A 344 -6.12 15.95 8.63
CA GLY A 344 -5.66 15.74 7.25
C GLY A 344 -4.62 16.75 6.77
N LYS A 345 -4.30 17.78 7.58
CA LYS A 345 -3.34 18.83 7.23
C LYS A 345 -1.98 18.24 6.88
N LEU A 346 -1.41 18.72 5.77
CA LEU A 346 -0.10 18.29 5.28
C LEU A 346 1.01 18.94 6.11
N VAL A 347 1.81 18.13 6.79
CA VAL A 347 2.94 18.59 7.61
C VAL A 347 4.20 18.69 6.76
N TRP A 348 4.51 17.64 6.00
CA TRP A 348 5.56 17.66 5.01
C TRP A 348 5.23 16.74 3.84
N ALA A 349 5.81 17.04 2.68
CA ALA A 349 5.69 16.26 1.46
C ALA A 349 7.01 16.29 0.67
N TYR A 350 7.42 15.11 0.21
CA TYR A 350 8.62 14.92 -0.61
C TYR A 350 8.26 14.18 -1.91
N GLN A 351 8.42 14.87 -3.04
CA GLN A 351 8.14 14.30 -4.36
C GLN A 351 9.36 13.55 -4.89
N LYS A 352 9.24 12.23 -5.04
CA LYS A 352 10.31 11.32 -5.46
C LYS A 352 10.61 11.45 -6.95
N THR A 353 9.56 11.55 -7.77
CA THR A 353 9.66 11.57 -9.24
C THR A 353 8.92 12.79 -9.82
N PRO A 354 9.51 14.00 -9.76
CA PRO A 354 8.91 15.19 -10.37
C PRO A 354 8.77 15.05 -11.88
N PHE A 355 7.64 15.50 -12.44
CA PHE A 355 7.30 15.33 -13.85
C PHE A 355 7.55 13.89 -14.30
N ASP A 356 6.87 12.93 -13.68
CA ASP A 356 7.04 11.51 -14.01
C ASP A 356 6.87 11.25 -15.51
N GLN A 357 7.57 10.25 -16.03
CA GLN A 357 7.55 9.88 -17.45
C GLN A 357 7.42 8.36 -17.62
N TRP A 358 7.40 7.56 -16.56
CA TRP A 358 7.54 6.11 -16.66
C TRP A 358 6.44 5.35 -15.95
N ASP A 359 5.45 6.05 -15.39
CA ASP A 359 4.47 5.45 -14.50
C ASP A 359 5.12 4.86 -13.24
N TYR A 360 5.97 5.63 -12.57
CA TYR A 360 6.61 5.19 -11.32
C TYR A 360 5.81 5.56 -10.08
N ASP A 361 4.61 4.99 -9.91
CA ASP A 361 3.73 5.26 -8.77
C ASP A 361 4.47 5.35 -7.43
N GLY A 362 4.23 6.44 -6.73
CA GLY A 362 4.87 6.70 -5.45
C GLY A 362 4.26 5.95 -4.26
N VAL A 363 3.35 4.98 -4.47
CA VAL A 363 2.43 4.46 -3.45
C VAL A 363 3.02 3.41 -2.50
N ASN A 364 4.20 2.88 -2.80
CA ASN A 364 4.82 1.81 -2.02
C ASN A 364 4.91 2.19 -0.53
N GLU A 365 4.98 1.18 0.33
CA GLU A 365 4.90 1.34 1.78
C GLU A 365 5.94 2.29 2.37
N ASN A 366 5.53 3.02 3.41
CA ASN A 366 6.36 3.93 4.19
C ASN A 366 6.67 3.29 5.55
N ILE A 367 7.73 2.50 5.63
CA ILE A 367 8.06 1.72 6.84
C ILE A 367 8.75 2.63 7.85
N LEU A 368 8.27 2.66 9.10
CA LEU A 368 8.80 3.55 10.13
C LEU A 368 9.78 2.80 11.03
N VAL A 369 11.03 3.22 11.09
CA VAL A 369 12.06 2.59 11.94
C VAL A 369 12.63 3.58 12.93
N ASP A 370 12.83 3.13 14.16
CA ASP A 370 13.40 3.95 15.23
C ASP A 370 14.92 3.79 15.28
N ASN A 371 15.60 4.84 15.76
CA ASN A 371 17.03 4.79 16.09
C ASN A 371 17.96 4.34 14.94
N LEU A 372 17.58 4.63 13.69
CA LEU A 372 18.41 4.33 12.53
C LEU A 372 19.72 5.13 12.61
N ALA A 373 20.86 4.43 12.63
CA ALA A 373 22.17 5.05 12.73
C ALA A 373 22.61 5.60 11.36
N ILE A 374 22.72 6.92 11.25
CA ILE A 374 23.16 7.63 10.05
C ILE A 374 24.17 8.69 10.47
N ASP A 375 25.39 8.62 9.91
CA ASP A 375 26.44 9.61 10.12
C ASP A 375 26.71 9.92 11.61
N GLY A 376 26.69 8.87 12.44
CA GLY A 376 26.92 8.96 13.89
C GLY A 376 25.71 9.42 14.72
N LYS A 377 24.56 9.71 14.09
CA LYS A 377 23.31 10.11 14.76
C LYS A 377 22.27 8.99 14.70
N LYS A 378 21.42 8.91 15.72
CA LYS A 378 20.23 8.05 15.72
C LYS A 378 19.04 8.87 15.26
N ILE A 379 18.37 8.42 14.21
CA ILE A 379 17.25 9.12 13.59
C ILE A 379 16.03 8.21 13.55
N ASN A 380 14.88 8.79 13.88
CA ASN A 380 13.58 8.21 13.66
C ASN A 380 13.22 8.37 12.18
N ALA A 381 13.30 7.28 11.43
CA ALA A 381 13.27 7.33 9.97
C ALA A 381 12.00 6.70 9.40
N LEU A 382 11.68 7.14 8.17
CA LEU A 382 10.77 6.50 7.25
C LEU A 382 11.61 5.93 6.10
N VAL A 383 11.34 4.70 5.71
CA VAL A 383 12.00 4.01 4.59
C VAL A 383 10.97 3.62 3.54
N ASN A 384 11.25 3.95 2.28
CA ASN A 384 10.39 3.68 1.14
C ASN A 384 11.19 3.10 -0.02
N PHE A 385 10.80 1.92 -0.52
CA PHE A 385 11.36 1.31 -1.72
C PHE A 385 10.44 1.60 -2.89
N ASP A 386 10.77 2.60 -3.69
CA ASP A 386 9.85 3.15 -4.68
C ASP A 386 9.85 2.38 -6.00
N ARG A 387 8.76 2.48 -6.77
CA ARG A 387 8.67 1.91 -8.13
C ARG A 387 9.85 2.33 -9.00
N ASN A 388 10.31 3.58 -8.87
CA ASN A 388 11.44 4.14 -9.64
C ASN A 388 12.81 3.47 -9.35
N GLY A 389 12.90 2.52 -8.42
CA GLY A 389 14.10 1.74 -8.15
C GLY A 389 15.08 2.36 -7.14
N PHE A 390 14.73 3.50 -6.53
CA PHE A 390 15.44 4.08 -5.40
C PHE A 390 14.78 3.71 -4.05
N ALA A 391 15.63 3.41 -3.07
CA ALA A 391 15.29 3.26 -1.67
C ALA A 391 15.56 4.60 -0.97
N TYR A 392 14.49 5.25 -0.54
CA TYR A 392 14.53 6.54 0.15
C TYR A 392 14.50 6.33 1.66
N VAL A 393 15.36 7.06 2.37
CA VAL A 393 15.37 7.15 3.83
C VAL A 393 15.19 8.61 4.19
N LEU A 394 14.11 8.91 4.92
CA LEU A 394 13.76 10.26 5.34
C LEU A 394 13.66 10.32 6.87
N ASN A 395 13.95 11.47 7.46
CA ASN A 395 13.49 11.73 8.82
C ASN A 395 11.97 11.87 8.81
N ARG A 396 11.27 10.99 9.54
CA ARG A 396 9.80 10.93 9.46
C ARG A 396 9.11 12.12 10.14
N GLU A 397 9.81 12.85 11.01
CA GLU A 397 9.25 14.00 11.72
C GLU A 397 9.10 15.23 10.80
N ASN A 398 10.07 15.45 9.91
CA ASN A 398 10.19 16.71 9.16
C ASN A 398 10.42 16.53 7.64
N GLY A 399 10.59 15.30 7.17
CA GLY A 399 10.79 14.98 5.76
C GLY A 399 12.21 15.16 5.24
N ASP A 400 13.23 15.39 6.09
CA ASP A 400 14.61 15.54 5.62
C ASP A 400 15.07 14.28 4.87
N LEU A 401 15.53 14.43 3.62
CA LEU A 401 16.09 13.33 2.85
C LEU A 401 17.49 12.97 3.35
N LEU A 402 17.68 11.72 3.81
CA LEU A 402 18.91 11.25 4.44
C LEU A 402 19.72 10.33 3.51
N ARG A 403 19.05 9.45 2.77
CA ARG A 403 19.64 8.55 1.75
C ARG A 403 18.65 8.32 0.61
N ALA A 404 19.18 8.09 -0.59
CA ALA A 404 18.42 7.70 -1.77
C ALA A 404 19.31 6.79 -2.65
N ASN A 405 19.22 5.49 -2.41
CA ASN A 405 20.12 4.49 -2.99
C ASN A 405 19.38 3.59 -3.98
N LYS A 406 20.00 3.26 -5.12
CA LYS A 406 19.43 2.27 -6.05
C LYS A 406 19.38 0.89 -5.39
N TYR A 407 18.23 0.21 -5.42
CA TYR A 407 18.08 -1.16 -4.89
C TYR A 407 17.86 -2.23 -5.98
N VAL A 408 17.64 -1.78 -7.22
CA VAL A 408 17.58 -2.56 -8.45
C VAL A 408 18.38 -1.84 -9.55
N THR A 409 18.41 -2.42 -10.75
CA THR A 409 18.95 -1.75 -11.93
C THR A 409 18.09 -0.52 -12.27
N VAL A 410 18.76 0.63 -12.37
CA VAL A 410 18.14 1.93 -12.64
C VAL A 410 18.99 2.70 -13.64
N ASN A 411 18.42 3.03 -14.80
CA ASN A 411 19.08 3.83 -15.84
C ASN A 411 18.37 5.17 -16.14
N TRP A 412 17.09 5.32 -15.79
CA TRP A 412 16.32 6.56 -16.02
C TRP A 412 16.89 7.78 -15.27
N ALA A 413 17.61 7.56 -14.17
CA ALA A 413 18.34 8.58 -13.43
C ALA A 413 19.72 8.08 -12.98
N THR A 414 20.69 8.99 -12.95
CA THR A 414 22.05 8.67 -12.47
C THR A 414 22.07 8.51 -10.95
N HIS A 415 21.46 9.45 -10.23
CA HIS A 415 21.34 9.50 -8.77
C HIS A 415 20.20 10.44 -8.36
N VAL A 416 19.88 10.47 -7.08
CA VAL A 416 19.11 11.55 -6.44
C VAL A 416 20.08 12.50 -5.77
N ASP A 417 20.05 13.78 -6.15
CA ASP A 417 20.88 14.80 -5.52
C ASP A 417 20.30 15.10 -4.13
N LEU A 418 21.05 14.78 -3.06
CA LEU A 418 20.55 14.92 -1.68
C LEU A 418 20.36 16.36 -1.23
N LYS A 419 20.97 17.34 -1.90
CA LYS A 419 20.85 18.77 -1.57
C LYS A 419 19.55 19.36 -2.12
N THR A 420 19.21 18.99 -3.35
CA THR A 420 17.98 19.42 -4.02
C THR A 420 16.81 18.49 -3.75
N GLY A 421 17.09 17.24 -3.37
CA GLY A 421 16.12 16.16 -3.25
C GLY A 421 15.60 15.63 -4.59
N ARG A 422 16.18 16.03 -5.73
CA ARG A 422 15.64 15.72 -7.07
C ARG A 422 16.47 14.65 -7.79
N PRO A 423 15.84 13.73 -8.54
CA PRO A 423 16.54 12.78 -9.39
C PRO A 423 17.18 13.49 -10.59
N GLN A 424 18.43 13.12 -10.91
CA GLN A 424 19.13 13.57 -12.11
C GLN A 424 18.80 12.63 -13.27
N LYS A 425 17.75 12.98 -14.01
CA LYS A 425 17.21 12.20 -15.14
C LYS A 425 18.22 12.06 -16.29
N VAL A 426 18.19 10.91 -16.94
CA VAL A 426 18.96 10.59 -18.14
C VAL A 426 18.02 10.67 -19.33
N LYS A 427 18.25 11.64 -20.23
CA LYS A 427 17.35 11.96 -21.34
C LYS A 427 17.14 10.77 -22.27
N GLU A 428 18.18 9.97 -22.48
CA GLU A 428 18.19 8.80 -23.35
C GLU A 428 17.22 7.71 -22.87
N HIS A 429 16.87 7.72 -21.58
CA HIS A 429 15.96 6.77 -20.95
C HIS A 429 14.63 7.42 -20.54
N SER A 430 14.32 8.59 -21.10
CA SER A 430 13.08 9.34 -20.86
C SER A 430 12.12 9.18 -22.05
N PRO A 431 10.96 8.50 -21.90
CA PRO A 431 9.94 8.41 -22.96
C PRO A 431 9.17 9.74 -23.04
N PHE A 432 9.87 10.81 -23.41
CA PHE A 432 9.28 12.14 -23.49
C PHE A 432 8.55 12.39 -24.82
N ASN A 433 9.16 11.94 -25.92
CA ASN A 433 8.66 12.19 -27.26
C ASN A 433 7.59 11.15 -27.61
N ARG A 434 6.47 11.62 -28.18
CA ARG A 434 5.44 10.73 -28.73
C ARG A 434 6.01 9.94 -29.91
N GLU A 435 5.53 8.71 -30.08
CA GLU A 435 5.89 7.80 -31.18
C GLU A 435 7.40 7.49 -31.23
N VAL A 436 8.11 7.71 -30.12
CA VAL A 436 9.52 7.35 -29.96
C VAL A 436 9.63 6.31 -28.87
N ASN A 437 9.89 5.08 -29.27
CA ASN A 437 10.15 3.99 -28.36
C ASN A 437 11.45 4.25 -27.57
N THR A 438 11.34 4.27 -26.25
CA THR A 438 12.43 4.58 -25.33
C THR A 438 12.64 3.44 -24.33
N GLN A 439 13.88 3.01 -24.19
CA GLN A 439 14.25 1.97 -23.24
C GLN A 439 14.44 2.54 -21.84
N ALA A 440 13.86 1.91 -20.82
CA ALA A 440 14.05 2.29 -19.42
C ALA A 440 14.08 1.10 -18.45
N CYS A 441 14.85 1.23 -17.38
CA CYS A 441 14.90 0.32 -16.24
C CYS A 441 14.76 1.13 -14.93
N PRO A 442 13.87 0.72 -14.01
CA PRO A 442 12.92 -0.39 -14.13
C PRO A 442 11.80 -0.12 -15.17
N SER A 443 10.98 -1.12 -15.51
CA SER A 443 9.73 -0.89 -16.26
C SER A 443 8.71 -0.10 -15.44
N ALA A 444 7.58 0.28 -16.04
CA ALA A 444 6.46 0.94 -15.34
C ALA A 444 5.99 0.18 -14.09
N MET A 445 6.02 -1.16 -14.11
CA MET A 445 5.78 -2.00 -12.92
C MET A 445 6.84 -1.87 -11.80
N GLY A 446 7.88 -1.08 -12.03
CA GLY A 446 8.90 -0.67 -11.08
C GLY A 446 9.88 -1.77 -10.67
N GLY A 447 10.86 -1.37 -9.86
CA GLY A 447 11.78 -2.28 -9.15
C GLY A 447 11.10 -3.07 -8.04
N LYS A 448 9.96 -2.56 -7.59
CA LYS A 448 9.00 -3.16 -6.67
C LYS A 448 7.68 -2.45 -6.91
N ASP A 449 6.58 -3.19 -6.88
CA ASP A 449 5.23 -2.64 -6.98
C ASP A 449 4.61 -2.60 -5.57
N GLN A 450 3.35 -2.99 -5.43
CA GLN A 450 2.59 -3.00 -4.19
C GLN A 450 3.18 -3.89 -3.08
N GLN A 451 3.92 -4.94 -3.42
CA GLN A 451 4.31 -5.96 -2.45
C GLN A 451 5.20 -5.39 -1.33
N PRO A 452 4.80 -5.48 -0.04
CA PRO A 452 5.51 -4.79 1.03
C PRO A 452 6.79 -5.52 1.46
N ALA A 453 7.84 -4.75 1.72
CA ALA A 453 9.06 -5.21 2.38
C ALA A 453 8.84 -5.49 3.88
N ALA A 454 9.83 -6.08 4.53
CA ALA A 454 9.86 -6.33 5.97
C ALA A 454 11.18 -5.91 6.59
N VAL A 455 11.16 -5.55 7.87
CA VAL A 455 12.34 -5.14 8.65
C VAL A 455 12.25 -5.65 10.08
N ASP A 456 13.35 -6.17 10.61
CA ASP A 456 13.46 -6.37 12.05
C ASP A 456 13.81 -5.03 12.70
N PRO A 457 12.95 -4.48 13.59
CA PRO A 457 13.22 -3.18 14.21
C PRO A 457 14.51 -3.15 15.07
N LYS A 458 15.10 -4.31 15.40
CA LYS A 458 16.42 -4.40 16.05
C LYS A 458 17.59 -4.19 15.08
N GLU A 459 17.38 -4.41 13.79
CA GLU A 459 18.32 -4.14 12.69
C GLU A 459 17.69 -3.12 11.72
N PRO A 460 17.44 -1.86 12.13
CA PRO A 460 16.57 -0.92 11.41
C PRO A 460 17.09 -0.49 10.03
N ASN A 461 18.36 -0.79 9.70
CA ASN A 461 18.94 -0.55 8.37
C ASN A 461 18.80 -1.76 7.41
N MET A 462 18.41 -2.92 7.90
CA MET A 462 18.43 -4.19 7.15
C MET A 462 17.03 -4.62 6.73
N PHE A 463 16.71 -4.42 5.45
CA PHE A 463 15.38 -4.71 4.90
C PHE A 463 15.38 -5.97 4.06
N TYR A 464 14.25 -6.68 4.09
CA TYR A 464 13.97 -7.87 3.33
C TYR A 464 12.90 -7.55 2.31
N LEU A 465 13.25 -7.58 1.02
CA LEU A 465 12.41 -7.06 -0.04
C LEU A 465 12.24 -8.05 -1.19
N PRO A 466 10.99 -8.35 -1.58
CA PRO A 466 10.67 -8.93 -2.87
C PRO A 466 10.81 -7.85 -3.93
N THR A 467 11.58 -8.10 -5.00
CA THR A 467 11.86 -7.14 -6.06
C THR A 467 11.60 -7.73 -7.43
N ASN A 468 11.34 -6.83 -8.36
CA ASN A 468 11.16 -7.09 -9.78
C ASN A 468 12.48 -6.83 -10.52
N ASN A 469 12.77 -7.62 -11.56
CA ASN A 469 14.04 -7.55 -12.27
C ASN A 469 13.85 -7.48 -13.79
N TRP A 470 13.29 -6.36 -14.25
CA TRP A 470 12.86 -6.13 -15.64
C TRP A 470 13.02 -4.69 -16.09
N CYS A 471 12.89 -4.50 -17.39
CA CYS A 471 12.94 -3.20 -18.05
C CYS A 471 11.78 -3.10 -19.06
N MET A 472 11.65 -1.95 -19.71
CA MET A 472 10.67 -1.73 -20.76
C MET A 472 11.24 -0.99 -21.96
N GLU A 473 10.48 -1.09 -23.03
CA GLU A 473 10.40 -0.19 -24.16
C GLU A 473 9.05 0.53 -24.06
N ASP A 474 9.07 1.85 -23.97
CA ASP A 474 7.87 2.69 -23.80
C ASP A 474 7.78 3.74 -24.91
N GLU A 475 6.66 3.73 -25.61
CA GLU A 475 6.36 4.62 -26.73
C GLU A 475 5.06 5.40 -26.43
N PRO A 476 5.16 6.63 -25.90
CA PRO A 476 4.00 7.48 -25.66
C PRO A 476 3.21 7.77 -26.93
N GLN A 477 1.89 7.77 -26.85
CA GLN A 477 0.98 7.95 -27.99
C GLN A 477 0.23 9.28 -27.91
N GLU A 478 -0.50 9.60 -28.98
CA GLU A 478 -1.42 10.74 -29.03
C GLU A 478 -2.57 10.59 -28.04
N ARG A 479 -2.86 11.69 -27.32
CA ARG A 479 -4.04 11.78 -26.46
C ARG A 479 -5.29 11.96 -27.30
N THR A 480 -6.22 11.01 -27.24
CA THR A 480 -7.47 11.08 -28.00
C THR A 480 -8.65 11.66 -27.22
N HIS A 481 -8.58 11.67 -25.88
CA HIS A 481 -9.64 12.18 -25.02
C HIS A 481 -9.12 12.54 -23.62
N THR A 482 -9.98 13.19 -22.80
CA THR A 482 -9.72 13.59 -21.40
C THR A 482 -10.87 13.23 -20.46
N GLN A 483 -11.78 12.36 -20.90
CA GLN A 483 -12.96 11.96 -20.13
C GLN A 483 -12.56 11.12 -18.92
N GLN A 484 -13.11 11.44 -17.75
CA GLN A 484 -12.95 10.60 -16.55
C GLN A 484 -13.68 9.27 -16.71
N GLY A 485 -13.12 8.20 -16.16
CA GLY A 485 -13.73 6.87 -16.22
C GLY A 485 -13.52 6.14 -17.55
N THR A 486 -12.74 6.71 -18.47
CA THR A 486 -12.22 6.02 -19.66
C THR A 486 -10.70 5.93 -19.56
N VAL A 487 -10.10 4.95 -20.26
CA VAL A 487 -8.66 4.71 -20.19
C VAL A 487 -7.88 5.95 -20.64
N TYR A 488 -7.03 6.47 -19.76
CA TYR A 488 -6.29 7.74 -19.88
C TYR A 488 -4.77 7.54 -19.95
N VAL A 489 -4.31 6.42 -20.53
CA VAL A 489 -2.89 6.04 -20.60
C VAL A 489 -2.21 6.60 -21.85
N PHE A 490 -2.62 6.10 -23.03
CA PHE A 490 -2.05 6.39 -24.35
C PHE A 490 -0.53 6.15 -24.45
N ALA A 491 -0.09 4.92 -24.21
CA ALA A 491 1.29 4.49 -24.42
C ALA A 491 1.31 3.03 -24.92
N ASN A 492 2.24 2.72 -25.81
CA ASN A 492 2.56 1.33 -26.16
C ASN A 492 3.77 0.90 -25.32
N VAL A 493 3.59 -0.10 -24.46
CA VAL A 493 4.65 -0.56 -23.56
C VAL A 493 4.95 -2.01 -23.81
N TYR A 494 6.24 -2.34 -23.97
CA TYR A 494 6.74 -3.70 -24.08
C TYR A 494 7.70 -3.97 -22.92
N MET A 495 7.36 -4.94 -22.07
CA MET A 495 8.17 -5.29 -20.88
C MET A 495 8.92 -6.61 -21.09
N TYR A 496 10.13 -6.68 -20.53
CA TYR A 496 10.98 -7.86 -20.63
C TYR A 496 11.92 -7.98 -19.41
N PRO A 497 12.32 -9.23 -19.04
CA PRO A 497 13.31 -9.44 -17.98
C PRO A 497 14.63 -8.73 -18.32
N GLU A 498 15.25 -8.08 -17.34
CA GLU A 498 16.57 -7.47 -17.51
C GLU A 498 17.62 -8.53 -17.88
N LYS A 499 17.47 -9.73 -17.28
CA LYS A 499 18.27 -10.90 -17.58
C LYS A 499 17.34 -12.08 -17.90
N PRO A 500 17.50 -12.76 -19.05
CA PRO A 500 16.70 -13.95 -19.37
C PRO A 500 16.75 -14.98 -18.24
N GLY A 501 15.58 -15.50 -17.86
CA GLY A 501 15.43 -16.49 -16.78
C GLY A 501 15.48 -15.93 -15.36
N VAL A 502 15.61 -14.61 -15.17
CA VAL A 502 15.51 -13.96 -13.85
C VAL A 502 14.57 -12.76 -13.96
N SER A 503 13.38 -12.87 -13.39
CA SER A 503 12.36 -11.81 -13.42
C SER A 503 12.01 -11.27 -12.03
N GLY A 504 12.40 -11.97 -10.96
CA GLY A 504 12.31 -11.52 -9.58
C GLY A 504 13.61 -11.76 -8.81
N LYS A 505 13.79 -11.00 -7.73
CA LYS A 505 14.82 -11.26 -6.73
C LYS A 505 14.30 -11.00 -5.33
N PHE A 506 14.52 -11.93 -4.40
CA PHE A 506 14.31 -11.68 -2.98
C PHE A 506 15.64 -11.28 -2.33
N LYS A 507 15.69 -10.14 -1.64
CA LYS A 507 16.96 -9.54 -1.18
C LYS A 507 16.96 -9.23 0.31
N LYS A 508 18.15 -9.23 0.91
CA LYS A 508 18.47 -8.44 2.10
C LYS A 508 19.29 -7.22 1.69
N PHE A 509 18.85 -6.03 2.04
CA PHE A 509 19.45 -4.76 1.62
C PHE A 509 19.69 -3.84 2.79
N ASP A 510 20.88 -3.25 2.85
CA ASP A 510 21.23 -2.18 3.78
C ASP A 510 20.87 -0.82 3.16
N VAL A 511 19.83 -0.18 3.69
CA VAL A 511 19.32 1.09 3.15
C VAL A 511 20.23 2.28 3.43
N VAL A 512 21.07 2.21 4.46
CA VAL A 512 22.00 3.29 4.80
C VAL A 512 23.23 3.21 3.90
N ALA A 513 23.77 2.00 3.73
CA ALA A 513 24.94 1.76 2.89
C ALA A 513 24.62 1.69 1.39
N GLY A 514 23.35 1.46 1.03
CA GLY A 514 22.93 1.27 -0.35
C GLY A 514 23.44 -0.05 -0.95
N LYS A 515 23.48 -1.12 -0.16
CA LYS A 515 24.14 -2.38 -0.54
C LYS A 515 23.22 -3.59 -0.36
N THR A 516 23.15 -4.42 -1.39
CA THR A 516 22.60 -5.78 -1.28
C THR A 516 23.57 -6.64 -0.48
N ILE A 517 23.10 -7.21 0.64
CA ILE A 517 23.86 -8.14 1.47
C ILE A 517 23.85 -9.54 0.85
N TRP A 518 22.68 -9.98 0.40
CA TRP A 518 22.48 -11.18 -0.41
C TRP A 518 21.19 -11.03 -1.23
N GLU A 519 21.10 -11.78 -2.33
CA GLU A 519 19.89 -11.88 -3.15
C GLU A 519 19.68 -13.30 -3.68
N ILE A 520 18.42 -13.67 -3.87
CA ILE A 520 17.98 -14.95 -4.41
C ILE A 520 17.27 -14.67 -5.75
N PRO A 521 17.88 -15.01 -6.89
CA PRO A 521 17.23 -14.85 -8.19
C PRO A 521 16.07 -15.85 -8.36
N ASP A 522 15.00 -15.40 -8.99
CA ASP A 522 13.80 -16.20 -9.26
C ASP A 522 13.40 -16.07 -10.73
N PRO A 523 13.10 -17.20 -11.43
CA PRO A 523 12.53 -17.14 -12.77
C PRO A 523 11.16 -16.46 -12.84
N TYR A 524 10.46 -16.37 -11.70
CA TYR A 524 9.18 -15.69 -11.57
C TYR A 524 9.29 -14.39 -10.77
N PRO A 525 8.47 -13.37 -11.06
CA PRO A 525 8.45 -12.15 -10.27
C PRO A 525 8.03 -12.44 -8.83
N ASN A 526 8.62 -11.71 -7.88
CA ASN A 526 8.26 -11.80 -6.46
C ASN A 526 7.24 -10.70 -6.15
N TRP A 527 5.95 -11.06 -6.27
CA TRP A 527 4.81 -10.13 -6.24
C TRP A 527 4.00 -10.17 -4.95
N GLY A 528 4.41 -10.99 -3.98
CA GLY A 528 3.86 -11.02 -2.62
C GLY A 528 4.84 -10.44 -1.61
N GLY A 529 4.33 -9.93 -0.49
CA GLY A 529 5.15 -9.29 0.55
C GLY A 529 6.08 -10.23 1.31
N ALA A 530 6.99 -9.64 2.08
CA ALA A 530 7.88 -10.37 2.98
C ALA A 530 7.30 -10.52 4.40
N LEU A 531 7.75 -11.55 5.12
CA LEU A 531 7.58 -11.70 6.57
C LEU A 531 8.94 -12.04 7.18
N VAL A 532 9.33 -11.40 8.27
CA VAL A 532 10.58 -11.70 9.00
C VAL A 532 10.26 -12.12 10.43
N THR A 533 11.00 -13.11 10.97
CA THR A 533 10.78 -13.60 12.33
C THR A 533 12.07 -13.62 13.17
N ASP A 534 11.90 -13.55 14.50
CA ASP A 534 12.98 -13.76 15.49
C ASP A 534 13.53 -15.22 15.46
N GLY A 535 12.87 -16.14 14.75
CA GLY A 535 13.40 -17.48 14.45
C GLY A 535 14.57 -17.50 13.46
N GLY A 536 15.04 -16.34 13.00
CA GLY A 536 16.12 -16.24 12.01
C GLY A 536 15.67 -16.45 10.57
N LEU A 537 14.36 -16.34 10.30
CA LEU A 537 13.76 -16.65 9.01
C LEU A 537 13.13 -15.44 8.34
N ALA A 538 13.16 -15.43 7.01
CA ALA A 538 12.29 -14.61 6.19
C ALA A 538 11.42 -15.51 5.28
N PHE A 539 10.15 -15.16 5.11
CA PHE A 539 9.19 -15.88 4.28
C PHE A 539 8.73 -14.99 3.14
N TYR A 540 8.59 -15.58 1.95
CA TYR A 540 8.04 -14.92 0.76
C TYR A 540 7.51 -15.95 -0.23
N GLY A 541 6.67 -15.51 -1.17
CA GLY A 541 6.16 -16.33 -2.26
C GLY A 541 6.61 -15.85 -3.65
N SER A 542 6.59 -16.75 -4.62
CA SER A 542 6.78 -16.43 -6.04
C SER A 542 5.49 -16.59 -6.84
N LEU A 543 5.41 -15.95 -8.00
CA LEU A 543 4.33 -16.18 -8.96
C LEU A 543 4.34 -17.58 -9.57
N GLY A 544 5.44 -18.32 -9.44
CA GLY A 544 5.45 -19.75 -9.72
C GLY A 544 4.61 -20.56 -8.74
N GLY A 545 4.28 -20.03 -7.56
CA GLY A 545 3.58 -20.74 -6.48
C GLY A 545 4.51 -21.36 -5.44
N ASP A 546 5.80 -21.03 -5.47
CA ASP A 546 6.77 -21.50 -4.48
C ASP A 546 6.71 -20.61 -3.24
N PHE A 547 6.22 -21.16 -2.12
CA PHE A 547 6.29 -20.52 -0.82
C PHE A 547 7.57 -20.95 -0.12
N ARG A 548 8.42 -19.99 0.28
CA ARG A 548 9.78 -20.25 0.75
C ARG A 548 10.01 -19.67 2.13
N ALA A 549 10.85 -20.37 2.91
CA ALA A 549 11.47 -19.85 4.12
C ALA A 549 12.99 -19.83 3.93
N VAL A 550 13.60 -18.68 4.21
CA VAL A 550 15.02 -18.44 3.96
C VAL A 550 15.74 -18.02 5.23
N ASP A 551 16.99 -18.44 5.38
CA ASP A 551 17.87 -17.97 6.44
C ASP A 551 18.15 -16.47 6.27
N ARG A 552 17.78 -15.67 7.26
CA ARG A 552 17.98 -14.21 7.28
C ARG A 552 19.45 -13.81 7.13
N LYS A 553 20.38 -14.66 7.57
CA LYS A 553 21.82 -14.36 7.56
C LYS A 553 22.43 -14.57 6.18
N SER A 554 22.15 -15.70 5.54
CA SER A 554 22.82 -16.12 4.29
C SER A 554 21.98 -16.01 3.02
N GLY A 555 20.66 -15.86 3.12
CA GLY A 555 19.76 -15.96 1.97
C GLY A 555 19.54 -17.41 1.49
N LYS A 556 20.05 -18.42 2.20
CA LYS A 556 19.82 -19.82 1.84
C LYS A 556 18.35 -20.18 2.01
N VAL A 557 17.73 -20.75 0.98
CA VAL A 557 16.41 -21.37 1.08
C VAL A 557 16.52 -22.62 1.96
N LEU A 558 15.84 -22.62 3.10
CA LEU A 558 15.85 -23.72 4.07
C LEU A 558 14.63 -24.64 3.92
N TRP A 559 13.53 -24.10 3.40
CA TRP A 559 12.30 -24.83 3.13
C TRP A 559 11.58 -24.17 1.96
N SER A 560 10.92 -24.98 1.14
CA SER A 560 10.10 -24.52 0.02
C SER A 560 8.96 -25.50 -0.20
N ARG A 561 7.79 -24.99 -0.57
CA ARG A 561 6.65 -25.80 -0.98
C ARG A 561 5.90 -25.16 -2.14
N LYS A 562 5.63 -25.97 -3.16
CA LYS A 562 4.79 -25.59 -4.30
C LYS A 562 3.32 -25.62 -3.88
N LEU A 563 2.61 -24.51 -4.09
CA LEU A 563 1.20 -24.37 -3.79
C LEU A 563 0.36 -24.33 -5.08
N ALA A 564 -0.96 -24.27 -4.92
CA ALA A 564 -1.92 -24.50 -5.99
C ALA A 564 -1.95 -23.40 -7.07
N SER A 565 -1.39 -22.21 -6.82
CA SER A 565 -1.38 -21.06 -7.73
C SER A 565 -0.21 -20.13 -7.39
N GLY A 566 0.05 -19.12 -8.23
CA GLY A 566 1.02 -18.07 -7.95
C GLY A 566 0.70 -17.28 -6.68
N ILE A 567 1.73 -16.80 -5.99
CA ILE A 567 1.59 -16.10 -4.71
C ILE A 567 1.84 -14.61 -4.93
N ILE A 568 0.77 -13.82 -4.80
CA ILE A 568 0.81 -12.35 -4.70
C ILE A 568 0.37 -11.84 -3.32
N GLY A 569 0.03 -12.77 -2.42
CA GLY A 569 -0.36 -12.49 -1.05
C GLY A 569 0.83 -12.29 -0.12
N ASN A 570 0.55 -11.66 1.02
CA ASN A 570 1.54 -11.32 2.02
C ASN A 570 1.48 -12.35 3.17
N PRO A 571 2.57 -13.10 3.44
CA PRO A 571 2.58 -14.10 4.49
C PRO A 571 2.47 -13.45 5.88
N ILE A 572 1.76 -14.12 6.78
CA ILE A 572 1.59 -13.74 8.19
C ILE A 572 2.01 -14.88 9.11
N THR A 573 2.24 -14.58 10.39
CA THR A 573 2.45 -15.59 11.43
C THR A 573 1.72 -15.21 12.70
N TYR A 574 1.26 -16.21 13.45
CA TYR A 574 0.54 -16.04 14.71
C TYR A 574 0.76 -17.29 15.58
N LYS A 575 0.42 -17.21 16.87
CA LYS A 575 0.57 -18.30 17.83
C LYS A 575 -0.72 -18.48 18.62
N ILE A 576 -1.28 -19.68 18.58
CA ILE A 576 -2.51 -20.01 19.31
C ILE A 576 -2.28 -21.32 20.03
N LYS A 577 -2.71 -21.39 21.30
CA LYS A 577 -2.53 -22.57 22.16
C LYS A 577 -1.10 -23.12 22.14
N GLY A 578 -0.12 -22.21 22.16
CA GLY A 578 1.31 -22.57 22.20
C GLY A 578 1.90 -23.01 20.86
N LYS A 579 1.14 -23.08 19.76
CA LYS A 579 1.62 -23.47 18.44
C LYS A 579 1.74 -22.26 17.52
N GLN A 580 2.91 -22.06 16.91
CA GLN A 580 3.12 -21.03 15.90
C GLN A 580 2.66 -21.53 14.51
N TYR A 581 1.93 -20.69 13.80
CA TYR A 581 1.45 -20.90 12.45
C TYR A 581 2.01 -19.84 11.50
N VAL A 582 2.12 -20.19 10.21
CA VAL A 582 2.42 -19.27 9.12
C VAL A 582 1.35 -19.47 8.05
N SER A 583 0.74 -18.39 7.56
CA SER A 583 -0.31 -18.45 6.54
C SER A 583 -0.01 -17.54 5.37
N VAL A 584 -0.40 -17.94 4.17
CA VAL A 584 -0.21 -17.14 2.94
C VAL A 584 -1.33 -17.39 1.94
N TRP A 585 -1.79 -16.32 1.29
CA TRP A 585 -2.73 -16.40 0.18
C TRP A 585 -2.06 -16.93 -1.09
N THR A 586 -2.81 -17.70 -1.86
CA THR A 586 -2.45 -18.14 -3.22
C THR A 586 -3.57 -17.77 -4.18
N GLY A 587 -3.19 -17.36 -5.39
CA GLY A 587 -4.09 -16.86 -6.43
C GLY A 587 -3.34 -15.85 -7.28
N ILE A 588 -2.85 -16.29 -8.44
CA ILE A 588 -2.18 -15.42 -9.42
C ILE A 588 -3.13 -14.30 -9.87
N GLY A 589 -2.56 -13.12 -10.08
CA GLY A 589 -3.28 -11.93 -10.50
C GLY A 589 -2.43 -10.69 -10.27
N GLY A 590 -3.08 -9.57 -9.92
CA GLY A 590 -2.44 -8.25 -9.97
C GLY A 590 -2.07 -7.88 -11.41
N TRP A 591 -1.33 -6.77 -11.60
CA TRP A 591 -1.00 -6.29 -12.95
C TRP A 591 -0.26 -7.36 -13.79
N ILE A 592 0.79 -7.97 -13.23
CA ILE A 592 1.60 -8.97 -13.94
C ILE A 592 0.84 -10.29 -14.22
N GLY A 593 -0.15 -10.64 -13.38
CA GLY A 593 -1.01 -11.81 -13.57
C GLY A 593 -2.29 -11.53 -14.35
N LEU A 594 -2.58 -10.26 -14.68
CA LEU A 594 -3.78 -9.85 -15.43
C LEU A 594 -3.94 -10.59 -16.77
N PRO A 595 -2.87 -10.80 -17.58
CA PRO A 595 -2.99 -11.57 -18.83
C PRO A 595 -3.60 -12.96 -18.64
N VAL A 596 -3.24 -13.63 -17.54
CA VAL A 596 -3.74 -14.96 -17.20
C VAL A 596 -5.18 -14.88 -16.69
N THR A 597 -5.46 -13.94 -15.79
CA THR A 597 -6.73 -13.87 -15.08
C THR A 597 -7.89 -13.32 -15.93
N ALA A 598 -7.58 -12.43 -16.86
CA ALA A 598 -8.53 -11.87 -17.82
C ALA A 598 -8.55 -12.61 -19.17
N GLY A 599 -7.70 -13.62 -19.38
CA GLY A 599 -7.65 -14.39 -20.62
C GLY A 599 -7.24 -13.55 -21.83
N LEU A 600 -6.22 -12.69 -21.66
CA LEU A 600 -5.74 -11.81 -22.73
C LEU A 600 -4.95 -12.61 -23.78
N ASP A 601 -4.85 -12.05 -24.99
CA ASP A 601 -4.00 -12.59 -26.04
C ASP A 601 -2.52 -12.36 -25.72
N PHE A 602 -1.74 -13.43 -25.62
CA PHE A 602 -0.31 -13.38 -25.33
C PHE A 602 0.55 -13.06 -26.57
N GLU A 603 -0.04 -13.04 -27.78
CA GLU A 603 0.62 -12.55 -28.99
C GLU A 603 0.59 -11.03 -29.12
N ASP A 604 -0.38 -10.36 -28.48
CA ASP A 604 -0.36 -8.90 -28.32
C ASP A 604 0.68 -8.53 -27.26
N LYS A 605 1.90 -8.22 -27.69
CA LYS A 605 3.02 -7.83 -26.82
C LYS A 605 2.80 -6.52 -26.05
N TYR A 606 1.81 -5.70 -26.42
CA TYR A 606 1.47 -4.45 -25.74
C TYR A 606 0.28 -4.60 -24.79
N GLY A 607 -0.43 -5.73 -24.86
CA GLY A 607 -1.60 -6.03 -24.03
C GLY A 607 -1.35 -5.82 -22.53
N ALA A 608 -2.34 -5.23 -21.86
CA ALA A 608 -2.24 -4.80 -20.46
C ALA A 608 -0.97 -3.99 -20.16
N ILE A 609 -0.61 -3.09 -21.09
CA ILE A 609 0.53 -2.19 -20.99
C ILE A 609 1.85 -2.97 -20.80
N GLY A 610 2.06 -3.95 -21.69
CA GLY A 610 3.27 -4.78 -21.73
C GLY A 610 3.30 -5.98 -20.78
N ALA A 611 2.28 -6.14 -19.93
CA ALA A 611 2.19 -7.28 -19.02
C ALA A 611 2.09 -8.62 -19.76
N THR A 612 1.40 -8.68 -20.90
CA THR A 612 1.29 -9.91 -21.73
C THR A 612 2.65 -10.44 -22.17
N ALA A 613 3.52 -9.56 -22.68
CA ALA A 613 4.87 -9.91 -23.08
C ALA A 613 5.71 -10.45 -21.90
N MET A 614 5.66 -9.76 -20.76
CA MET A 614 6.37 -10.19 -19.56
C MET A 614 5.84 -11.52 -19.01
N ALA A 615 4.52 -11.70 -18.99
CA ALA A 615 3.85 -12.93 -18.56
C ALA A 615 4.21 -14.10 -19.49
N LYS A 616 4.25 -13.89 -20.80
CA LYS A 616 4.74 -14.88 -21.79
C LYS A 616 6.19 -15.24 -21.54
N ALA A 617 7.06 -14.23 -21.38
CA ALA A 617 8.50 -14.42 -21.16
C ALA A 617 8.81 -15.19 -19.86
N THR A 618 7.91 -15.16 -18.89
CA THR A 618 8.05 -15.84 -17.58
C THR A 618 7.19 -17.10 -17.46
N GLY A 619 6.44 -17.46 -18.50
CA GLY A 619 5.60 -18.66 -18.52
C GLY A 619 4.44 -18.62 -17.52
N LEU A 620 3.88 -17.43 -17.25
CA LEU A 620 2.75 -17.27 -16.34
C LEU A 620 1.45 -17.83 -16.90
N ASP A 621 1.34 -18.00 -18.23
CA ASP A 621 0.24 -18.68 -18.92
C ASP A 621 0.02 -20.12 -18.43
N LYS A 622 1.04 -20.73 -17.82
CA LYS A 622 1.00 -22.09 -17.26
C LYS A 622 0.65 -22.13 -15.78
N ILE A 623 0.50 -20.98 -15.14
CA ILE A 623 0.18 -20.88 -13.72
C ILE A 623 -1.34 -20.84 -13.55
N PRO A 624 -1.95 -21.81 -12.86
CA PRO A 624 -3.39 -21.85 -12.68
C PRO A 624 -3.86 -20.68 -11.82
N GLN A 625 -5.08 -20.20 -12.09
CA GLN A 625 -5.78 -19.29 -11.18
C GLN A 625 -6.14 -20.01 -9.87
N GLY A 626 -6.37 -19.23 -8.80
CA GLY A 626 -6.74 -19.78 -7.50
C GLY A 626 -7.24 -18.71 -6.56
N GLY A 627 -7.49 -19.12 -5.32
CA GLY A 627 -8.02 -18.26 -4.26
C GLY A 627 -8.10 -19.05 -2.97
N THR A 628 -6.94 -19.34 -2.38
CA THR A 628 -6.86 -20.24 -1.22
C THR A 628 -5.79 -19.77 -0.25
N LEU A 629 -6.17 -19.66 1.02
CA LEU A 629 -5.26 -19.43 2.13
C LEU A 629 -4.70 -20.78 2.56
N PHE A 630 -3.37 -20.91 2.58
CA PHE A 630 -2.69 -22.09 3.09
C PHE A 630 -2.03 -21.78 4.43
N THR A 631 -2.16 -22.69 5.40
CA THR A 631 -1.61 -22.53 6.74
C THR A 631 -0.69 -23.69 7.10
N PHE A 632 0.46 -23.33 7.68
CA PHE A 632 1.54 -24.24 8.03
C PHE A 632 1.93 -24.12 9.50
N ARG A 633 2.37 -25.22 10.11
CA ARG A 633 3.06 -25.22 11.41
C ARG A 633 3.97 -26.44 11.55
N LEU A 634 4.74 -26.48 12.64
CA LEU A 634 5.44 -27.68 13.10
C LEU A 634 4.43 -28.61 13.80
N ASP A 635 4.70 -29.91 13.81
CA ASP A 635 3.86 -30.93 14.46
C ASP A 635 3.67 -30.74 15.96
#